data_AF-A0A7C3F9B6-F1
#
_entry.id   AF-A0A7C3F9B6-F1
#
_cell.length_a   1.000
_cell.length_b   1.000
_cell.length_c   1.000
_cell.angle_alpha   90.00
_cell.angle_beta   90.00
_cell.angle_gamma   90.00
#
_symmetry.space_group_name_H-M   'P 1'
#
loop_
_entity.id
_entity.type
_entity.pdbx_description
1 polymer ?
#
loop_
_entity_poly.entity_id
_entity_poly.type
_entity_poly.pdbx_seq_one_letter_code
_entity_poly.pdbx_strand_id
1 'polypeptide(L)'
;VTILPRRGCVVNRLTREDIRNLYRIIGSLESSVIADEFHRITPSIIQRMKQLNADMRSALDEDDFDTFYEANLHMHACYLDLSPNAELRRIVDTMKQRLYDFPRKQAFVKAWEINSTHEHEELIRLIEIGEADAAASYVRDVHWSFEVQEPYIEQYYLPELETTEGD
;
A
#
# COMPACT_ATOMS: atom_id res chain seq x y z
N VAL A 1 -5.20 12.71 -14.30
CA VAL A 1 -6.53 13.17 -14.77
C VAL A 1 -6.39 13.80 -16.14
N THR A 2 -7.41 13.71 -16.98
CA THR A 2 -7.49 14.39 -18.27
C THR A 2 -8.53 15.50 -18.21
N ILE A 3 -8.12 16.75 -18.42
CA ILE A 3 -9.01 17.90 -18.47
C ILE A 3 -9.59 18.00 -19.88
N LEU A 4 -10.91 17.86 -20.01
CA LEU A 4 -11.60 18.00 -21.28
C LEU A 4 -12.21 19.41 -21.35
N PRO A 5 -11.74 20.30 -22.26
CA PRO A 5 -12.25 21.66 -22.36
C PRO A 5 -13.77 21.68 -22.49
N ARG A 6 -14.45 22.38 -21.56
CA ARG A 6 -15.93 22.49 -21.48
C ARG A 6 -16.68 21.17 -21.26
N ARG A 7 -16.00 20.08 -20.91
CA ARG A 7 -16.59 18.74 -20.69
C ARG A 7 -16.20 18.10 -19.35
N GLY A 8 -15.45 18.82 -18.51
CA GLY A 8 -15.09 18.39 -17.17
C GLY A 8 -13.72 17.70 -17.09
N CYS A 9 -13.55 16.83 -16.10
CA CYS A 9 -12.31 16.14 -15.78
C CYS A 9 -12.56 14.64 -15.73
N VAL A 10 -11.70 13.84 -16.36
CA VAL A 10 -11.78 12.36 -16.34
C VAL A 10 -10.60 11.82 -15.54
N VAL A 11 -10.87 10.88 -14.64
CA VAL A 11 -9.82 10.11 -13.97
C VAL A 11 -9.31 9.05 -14.94
N ASN A 12 -8.01 9.10 -15.22
CA ASN A 12 -7.41 8.14 -16.15
C ASN A 12 -7.30 6.78 -15.44
N ARG A 13 -7.76 5.72 -16.11
CA ARG A 13 -7.50 4.35 -15.67
C ARG A 13 -5.99 4.12 -15.60
N LEU A 14 -5.54 3.35 -14.62
CA LEU A 14 -4.15 2.95 -14.52
C LEU A 14 -3.85 1.86 -15.55
N THR A 15 -2.75 2.03 -16.28
CA THR A 15 -2.15 0.92 -17.04
C THR A 15 -1.36 0.01 -16.10
N ARG A 16 -1.03 -1.21 -16.55
CA ARG A 16 -0.09 -2.10 -15.82
C ARG A 16 1.22 -1.39 -15.50
N GLU A 17 1.72 -0.61 -16.44
CA GLU A 17 2.97 0.15 -16.29
C GLU A 17 2.81 1.31 -15.29
N ASP A 18 1.66 1.98 -15.24
CA ASP A 18 1.37 2.96 -14.17
C ASP A 18 1.45 2.29 -12.80
N ILE A 19 0.83 1.11 -12.63
CA ILE A 19 0.82 0.39 -11.34
C ILE A 19 2.24 -0.01 -10.95
N ARG A 20 3.02 -0.59 -11.87
CA ARG A 20 4.43 -0.92 -11.64
C ARG A 20 5.23 0.29 -11.18
N ASN A 21 5.06 1.42 -11.86
CA ASN A 21 5.76 2.66 -11.50
C ASN A 21 5.33 3.19 -10.13
N LEU A 22 4.04 3.15 -9.80
CA LEU A 22 3.53 3.57 -8.49
C LEU A 22 4.08 2.69 -7.36
N TYR A 23 4.04 1.36 -7.50
CA TYR A 23 4.61 0.42 -6.53
C TYR A 23 6.08 0.72 -6.27
N ARG A 24 6.88 0.89 -7.33
CA ARG A 24 8.30 1.20 -7.22
C ARG A 24 8.56 2.53 -6.50
N ILE A 25 7.79 3.57 -6.81
CA ILE A 25 7.95 4.88 -6.17
C ILE A 25 7.55 4.82 -4.70
N ILE A 26 6.37 4.26 -4.38
CA ILE A 26 5.89 4.14 -3.01
C ILE A 26 6.88 3.31 -2.18
N GLY A 27 7.27 2.13 -2.67
CA GLY A 27 8.24 1.27 -2.00
C GLY A 27 9.57 1.97 -1.72
N SER A 28 10.06 2.76 -2.68
CA SER A 28 11.31 3.53 -2.49
C SER A 28 11.17 4.61 -1.42
N LEU A 29 10.04 5.33 -1.40
CA LEU A 29 9.80 6.40 -0.43
C LEU A 29 9.56 5.84 0.98
N GLU A 30 8.74 4.80 1.12
CA GLU A 30 8.49 4.17 2.42
C GLU A 30 9.75 3.52 3.00
N SER A 31 10.54 2.85 2.16
CA SER A 31 11.85 2.31 2.51
C SER A 31 12.79 3.37 3.05
N SER A 32 12.84 4.55 2.41
CA SER A 32 13.67 5.66 2.88
C SER A 32 13.24 6.18 4.24
N VAL A 33 11.93 6.25 4.52
CA VAL A 33 11.43 6.68 5.82
C VAL A 33 11.79 5.66 6.91
N ILE A 34 11.62 4.36 6.63
CA ILE A 34 12.03 3.32 7.58
C ILE A 34 13.52 3.42 7.87
N ALA A 35 14.38 3.58 6.85
CA ALA A 35 15.82 3.68 7.05
C ALA A 35 16.24 4.92 7.85
N ASP A 36 15.70 6.09 7.53
CA ASP A 36 16.11 7.36 8.13
C ASP A 36 15.52 7.54 9.54
N GLU A 37 14.26 7.14 9.74
CA GLU A 37 13.51 7.42 10.96
C GLU A 37 13.37 6.20 11.89
N PHE A 38 14.05 5.08 11.59
CA PHE A 38 13.99 3.85 12.38
C PHE A 38 14.19 4.09 13.88
N HIS A 39 15.16 4.95 14.21
CA HIS A 39 15.54 5.29 15.57
C HIS A 39 14.42 5.96 16.39
N ARG A 40 13.36 6.44 15.73
CA ARG A 40 12.17 7.03 16.36
C ARG A 40 11.07 6.01 16.65
N ILE A 41 11.18 4.79 16.13
CA ILE A 41 10.17 3.75 16.35
C ILE A 41 10.26 3.26 17.79
N THR A 42 9.19 3.48 18.55
CA THR A 42 9.10 3.11 19.97
C THR A 42 8.35 1.80 20.15
N PRO A 43 8.47 1.13 21.32
CA PRO A 43 7.66 -0.04 21.65
C PRO A 43 6.15 0.22 21.56
N SER A 44 5.68 1.45 21.83
CA SER A 44 4.26 1.80 21.69
C SER A 44 3.80 1.86 20.23
N ILE A 45 4.68 2.32 19.32
CA ILE A 45 4.41 2.32 17.88
C ILE A 45 4.34 0.87 17.38
N ILE A 46 5.29 0.02 17.78
CA ILE A 46 5.28 -1.41 17.43
C ILE A 46 3.99 -2.08 17.91
N GLN A 47 3.57 -1.82 19.15
CA GLN A 47 2.30 -2.35 19.67
C GLN A 47 1.09 -1.86 18.87
N ARG A 48 1.10 -0.59 18.41
CA ARG A 48 0.05 -0.05 17.54
C ARG A 48 0.02 -0.77 16.19
N MET A 49 1.18 -1.02 15.58
CA MET A 49 1.27 -1.77 14.31
C MET A 49 0.74 -3.20 14.48
N LYS A 50 1.08 -3.88 15.59
CA LYS A 50 0.55 -5.22 15.93
C LYS A 50 -0.98 -5.21 16.07
N GLN A 51 -1.53 -4.21 16.75
CA GLN A 51 -2.98 -4.07 16.89
C GLN A 51 -3.65 -3.85 15.54
N LEU A 52 -3.13 -2.93 14.72
CA LEU A 52 -3.68 -2.64 13.40
C LEU A 52 -3.66 -3.88 12.49
N ASN A 53 -2.57 -4.66 12.49
CA ASN A 53 -2.51 -5.89 11.71
C ASN A 53 -3.47 -6.97 12.25
N ALA A 54 -3.76 -6.99 13.56
CA ALA A 54 -4.80 -7.85 14.12
C ALA A 54 -6.21 -7.38 13.70
N ASP A 55 -6.46 -6.07 13.73
CA ASP A 55 -7.72 -5.46 13.28
C ASP A 55 -7.97 -5.78 11.79
N MET A 56 -6.93 -5.73 10.95
CA MET A 56 -6.99 -6.15 9.54
C MET A 56 -7.41 -7.62 9.40
N ARG A 57 -6.84 -8.53 10.19
CA ARG A 57 -7.21 -9.96 10.16
C ARG A 57 -8.67 -10.16 10.57
N SER A 58 -9.12 -9.52 11.65
CA SER A 58 -10.52 -9.61 12.08
C SER A 58 -11.48 -9.04 11.03
N ALA A 59 -11.14 -7.92 10.40
CA ALA A 59 -11.94 -7.35 9.32
C ALA A 59 -12.04 -8.29 8.11
N LEU A 60 -10.97 -9.04 7.78
CA LEU A 60 -11.00 -10.06 6.73
C LEU A 60 -11.90 -11.26 7.09
N ASP A 61 -11.98 -11.64 8.36
CA ASP A 61 -12.88 -12.71 8.81
C ASP A 61 -14.36 -12.30 8.69
N GLU A 62 -14.65 -11.01 8.84
CA GLU A 62 -15.99 -10.42 8.74
C GLU A 62 -16.35 -9.90 7.34
N ASP A 63 -15.45 -10.06 6.36
CA ASP A 63 -15.56 -9.49 5.01
C ASP A 63 -15.79 -7.95 5.01
N ASP A 64 -15.27 -7.25 6.02
CA ASP A 64 -15.32 -5.78 6.16
C ASP A 64 -14.09 -5.12 5.54
N PHE A 65 -14.18 -4.85 4.24
CA PHE A 65 -13.08 -4.23 3.49
C PHE A 65 -12.82 -2.77 3.91
N ASP A 66 -13.84 -2.03 4.32
CA ASP A 66 -13.66 -0.63 4.72
C ASP A 66 -12.77 -0.54 5.97
N THR A 67 -13.07 -1.37 6.98
CA THR A 67 -12.25 -1.46 8.19
C THR A 67 -10.86 -2.00 7.91
N PHE A 68 -10.74 -3.02 7.06
CA PHE A 68 -9.42 -3.53 6.63
C PHE A 68 -8.58 -2.41 5.98
N TYR A 69 -9.16 -1.69 5.03
CA TYR A 69 -8.47 -0.65 4.27
C TYR A 69 -7.99 0.51 5.16
N GLU A 70 -8.86 0.97 6.07
CA GLU A 70 -8.49 2.00 7.06
C GLU A 70 -7.38 1.53 8.00
N ALA A 71 -7.45 0.27 8.47
CA ALA A 71 -6.41 -0.29 9.32
C ALA A 71 -5.07 -0.45 8.57
N ASN A 72 -5.12 -0.86 7.30
CA ASN A 72 -3.97 -0.93 6.41
C ASN A 72 -3.28 0.43 6.27
N LEU A 73 -4.03 1.48 5.91
CA LEU A 73 -3.48 2.84 5.79
C LEU A 73 -2.84 3.31 7.10
N HIS A 74 -3.49 3.07 8.24
CA HIS A 74 -2.94 3.40 9.55
C HIS A 74 -1.69 2.60 9.92
N MET A 75 -1.55 1.36 9.42
CA MET A 75 -0.35 0.55 9.64
C MET A 75 0.86 1.27 9.04
N HIS A 76 0.79 1.62 7.75
CA HIS A 76 1.86 2.37 7.07
C HIS A 76 2.11 3.75 7.67
N ALA A 77 1.05 4.42 8.13
CA ALA A 77 1.16 5.73 8.79
C ALA A 77 2.05 5.68 10.05
N CYS A 78 2.12 4.54 10.74
CA CYS A 78 2.89 4.39 11.99
C CYS A 78 4.38 4.75 11.85
N TYR A 79 5.01 4.46 10.70
CA TYR A 79 6.38 4.90 10.41
C TYR A 79 6.43 6.11 9.49
N LEU A 80 5.48 6.26 8.56
CA LEU A 80 5.44 7.43 7.66
C LEU A 80 5.33 8.76 8.43
N ASP A 81 4.56 8.80 9.51
CA ASP A 81 4.36 9.99 10.34
C ASP A 81 5.57 10.36 11.20
N LEU A 82 6.59 9.51 11.25
CA LEU A 82 7.86 9.83 11.89
C LEU A 82 8.73 10.75 11.02
N SER A 83 8.49 10.76 9.71
CA SER A 83 9.25 11.60 8.78
C SER A 83 8.90 13.07 8.96
N PRO A 84 9.90 13.96 9.14
CA PRO A 84 9.67 15.40 9.11
C PRO A 84 9.35 15.92 7.70
N ASN A 85 9.48 15.08 6.67
CA ASN A 85 9.23 15.45 5.28
C ASN A 85 7.75 15.32 4.92
N ALA A 86 6.96 16.34 5.25
CA ALA A 86 5.53 16.39 4.94
C ALA A 86 5.21 16.26 3.43
N GLU A 87 6.13 16.67 2.54
CA GLU A 87 5.94 16.50 1.10
C GLU A 87 6.06 15.04 0.66
N LEU A 88 6.98 14.27 1.26
CA LEU A 88 7.06 12.82 1.03
C LEU A 88 5.74 12.15 1.41
N ARG A 89 5.23 12.46 2.60
CA ARG A 89 3.93 11.94 3.07
C ARG A 89 2.82 12.26 2.08
N ARG A 90 2.71 13.52 1.64
CA ARG A 90 1.71 13.96 0.67
C ARG A 90 1.81 13.22 -0.67
N ILE A 91 3.03 12.99 -1.16
CA ILE A 91 3.28 12.26 -2.42
C ILE A 91 2.84 10.80 -2.28
N VAL A 92 3.25 10.12 -1.20
CA VAL A 92 2.87 8.71 -0.94
C VAL A 92 1.35 8.58 -0.83
N ASP A 93 0.69 9.43 -0.06
CA ASP A 93 -0.78 9.39 0.10
C ASP A 93 -1.50 9.58 -1.24
N THR A 94 -1.05 10.54 -2.05
CA THR A 94 -1.62 10.78 -3.39
C THR A 94 -1.48 9.55 -4.29
N MET A 95 -0.34 8.86 -4.23
CA MET A 95 -0.08 7.66 -5.03
C MET A 95 -0.91 6.46 -4.56
N LYS A 96 -1.04 6.27 -3.25
CA LYS A 96 -1.92 5.23 -2.66
C LYS A 96 -3.38 5.46 -3.00
N GLN A 97 -3.88 6.69 -2.88
CA GLN A 97 -5.25 7.03 -3.32
C GLN A 97 -5.45 6.70 -4.79
N ARG A 98 -4.45 7.00 -5.64
CA ARG A 98 -4.53 6.68 -7.06
C ARG A 98 -4.58 5.17 -7.33
N LEU A 99 -3.92 4.34 -6.52
CA LEU A 99 -4.01 2.87 -6.59
C LEU A 99 -5.36 2.36 -6.11
N TYR A 100 -5.81 2.77 -4.92
CA TYR A 100 -6.92 2.12 -4.22
C TYR A 100 -8.29 2.72 -4.49
N ASP A 101 -8.39 4.04 -4.70
CA ASP A 101 -9.67 4.75 -4.67
C ASP A 101 -10.22 5.10 -6.06
N PHE A 102 -9.43 4.91 -7.12
CA PHE A 102 -9.71 5.49 -8.42
C PHE A 102 -9.55 4.51 -9.61
N PRO A 103 -10.58 3.69 -9.90
CA PRO A 103 -11.84 3.53 -9.16
C PRO A 103 -11.73 2.51 -8.02
N ARG A 104 -12.32 2.84 -6.87
CA ARG A 104 -12.44 1.90 -5.75
C ARG A 104 -13.28 0.69 -6.16
N LYS A 105 -12.66 -0.50 -6.22
CA LYS A 105 -13.42 -1.74 -6.48
C LYS A 105 -14.08 -2.22 -5.20
N GLN A 106 -15.35 -2.62 -5.28
CA GLN A 106 -16.07 -3.20 -4.15
C GLN A 106 -15.64 -4.66 -3.87
N ALA A 107 -15.11 -5.36 -4.88
CA ALA A 107 -14.60 -6.72 -4.74
C ALA A 107 -13.08 -6.68 -4.49
N PHE A 108 -12.64 -7.32 -3.41
CA PHE A 108 -11.23 -7.48 -3.06
C PHE A 108 -10.73 -8.88 -3.43
N VAL A 109 -9.42 -9.03 -3.54
CA VAL A 109 -8.78 -10.35 -3.67
C VAL A 109 -8.43 -10.82 -2.26
N LYS A 110 -9.33 -11.56 -1.59
CA LYS A 110 -9.15 -11.98 -0.18
C LYS A 110 -7.81 -12.64 0.11
N ALA A 111 -7.32 -13.46 -0.82
CA ALA A 111 -6.00 -14.08 -0.70
C ALA A 111 -4.85 -13.05 -0.70
N TRP A 112 -4.99 -11.94 -1.43
CA TRP A 112 -4.02 -10.85 -1.45
C TRP A 112 -3.97 -10.14 -0.11
N GLU A 113 -5.14 -9.82 0.44
CA GLU A 113 -5.21 -9.09 1.71
C GLU A 113 -4.75 -9.95 2.89
N ILE A 114 -5.05 -11.26 2.89
CA ILE A 114 -4.46 -12.21 3.84
C ILE A 114 -2.93 -12.20 3.73
N ASN A 115 -2.40 -12.29 2.50
CA ASN A 115 -0.95 -12.22 2.28
C ASN A 115 -0.35 -10.90 2.80
N SER A 116 -1.02 -9.77 2.57
CA SER A 116 -0.58 -8.46 3.12
C SER A 116 -0.47 -8.49 4.64
N THR A 117 -1.37 -9.16 5.36
CA THR A 117 -1.26 -9.26 6.84
C THR A 117 -0.04 -10.05 7.30
N HIS A 118 0.38 -11.05 6.52
CA HIS A 118 1.61 -11.81 6.79
C HIS A 118 2.87 -10.99 6.48
N GLU A 119 2.84 -10.21 5.40
CA GLU A 119 3.94 -9.29 5.08
C GLU A 119 4.10 -8.21 6.15
N HIS A 120 2.98 -7.68 6.64
CA HIS A 120 2.97 -6.73 7.75
C HIS A 120 3.52 -7.35 9.03
N GLU A 121 3.19 -8.60 9.32
CA GLU A 121 3.73 -9.33 10.48
C GLU A 121 5.26 -9.47 10.40
N GLU A 122 5.79 -9.82 9.22
CA GLU A 122 7.24 -9.92 9.02
C GLU A 122 7.93 -8.56 9.10
N LEU A 123 7.35 -7.50 8.53
CA LEU A 123 7.86 -6.15 8.66
C LEU A 123 7.92 -5.71 10.14
N ILE A 124 6.84 -5.95 10.90
CA ILE A 124 6.78 -5.67 12.33
C ILE A 124 7.86 -6.46 13.08
N ARG A 125 8.08 -7.74 12.73
CA ARG A 125 9.13 -8.56 13.33
C ARG A 125 10.51 -7.96 13.11
N LEU A 126 10.84 -7.56 11.88
CA LEU A 126 12.12 -6.94 11.52
C LEU A 126 12.35 -5.63 12.30
N ILE A 127 11.30 -4.81 12.41
CA ILE A 127 11.33 -3.58 13.21
C ILE A 127 11.57 -3.90 14.70
N GLU A 128 10.87 -4.89 15.25
CA GLU A 128 10.96 -5.26 16.66
C GLU A 128 12.34 -5.78 17.06
N ILE A 129 13.03 -6.50 16.18
CA ILE A 129 14.39 -6.99 16.43
C ILE A 129 15.49 -5.98 16.08
N GLY A 130 15.12 -4.78 15.62
CA GLY A 130 16.06 -3.69 15.34
C GLY A 130 16.77 -3.76 13.99
N GLU A 131 16.27 -4.56 13.05
CA GLU A 131 16.90 -4.78 11.74
C GLU A 131 16.43 -3.72 10.72
N ALA A 132 16.92 -2.49 10.87
CA ALA A 132 16.50 -1.33 10.08
C ALA A 132 16.66 -1.53 8.56
N ASP A 133 17.85 -1.96 8.12
CA ASP A 133 18.16 -2.16 6.70
C ASP A 133 17.31 -3.29 6.10
N ALA A 134 17.05 -4.34 6.88
CA ALA A 134 16.20 -5.45 6.47
C ALA A 134 14.74 -5.02 6.36
N ALA A 135 14.22 -4.26 7.33
CA ALA A 135 12.85 -3.72 7.29
C ALA A 135 12.66 -2.77 6.08
N ALA A 136 13.63 -1.87 5.85
CA ALA A 136 13.62 -0.96 4.71
C ALA A 136 13.70 -1.72 3.36
N SER A 137 14.52 -2.77 3.28
CA SER A 137 14.58 -3.60 2.07
C SER A 137 13.30 -4.41 1.88
N TYR A 138 12.74 -4.96 2.95
CA TYR A 138 11.53 -5.77 2.92
C TYR A 138 10.31 -4.98 2.41
N VAL A 139 10.12 -3.74 2.91
CA VAL A 139 9.01 -2.90 2.46
C VAL A 139 9.13 -2.55 0.96
N ARG A 140 10.36 -2.41 0.44
CA ARG A 140 10.63 -2.08 -0.96
C ARG A 140 10.53 -3.29 -1.89
N ASP A 141 11.16 -4.40 -1.51
CA ASP A 141 11.46 -5.53 -2.40
C ASP A 141 10.46 -6.68 -2.26
N VAL A 142 9.60 -6.64 -1.24
CA VAL A 142 8.54 -7.64 -1.02
C VAL A 142 7.18 -6.94 -1.00
N HIS A 143 6.95 -6.07 -0.02
CA HIS A 143 5.62 -5.52 0.24
C HIS A 143 5.14 -4.59 -0.90
N TRP A 144 5.97 -3.64 -1.33
CA TRP A 144 5.73 -2.77 -2.49
C TRP A 144 6.42 -3.24 -3.77
N SER A 145 6.72 -4.54 -3.88
CA SER A 145 7.31 -5.10 -5.10
C SER A 145 6.23 -5.49 -6.09
N PHE A 146 6.22 -4.85 -7.25
CA PHE A 146 5.26 -5.19 -8.31
C PHE A 146 5.41 -6.67 -8.71
N GLU A 147 6.64 -7.17 -8.83
CA GLU A 147 6.93 -8.54 -9.23
C GLU A 147 6.41 -9.58 -8.22
N VAL A 148 6.46 -9.27 -6.92
CA VAL A 148 5.91 -10.15 -5.88
C VAL A 148 4.38 -10.12 -5.88
N GLN A 149 3.81 -8.92 -6.02
CA GLN A 149 2.36 -8.73 -5.97
C GLN A 149 1.66 -8.97 -7.33
N GLU A 150 2.42 -9.26 -8.39
CA GLU A 150 1.95 -9.34 -9.77
C GLU A 150 0.70 -10.23 -9.94
N PRO A 151 0.64 -11.46 -9.42
CA PRO A 151 -0.54 -12.32 -9.60
C PRO A 151 -1.84 -11.69 -9.06
N TYR A 152 -1.75 -10.98 -7.93
CA TYR A 152 -2.89 -10.32 -7.33
C TYR A 152 -3.24 -9.01 -8.03
N ILE A 153 -2.22 -8.26 -8.49
CA ILE A 153 -2.39 -7.05 -9.30
C ILE A 153 -3.10 -7.41 -10.61
N GLU A 154 -2.69 -8.49 -11.27
CA GLU A 154 -3.33 -8.96 -12.51
C GLU A 154 -4.79 -9.33 -12.26
N GLN A 155 -5.10 -10.00 -11.14
CA GLN A 155 -6.47 -10.34 -10.76
C GLN A 155 -7.33 -9.12 -10.39
N TYR A 156 -6.77 -8.13 -9.70
CA TYR A 156 -7.54 -6.99 -9.19
C TYR A 156 -7.70 -5.89 -10.25
N TYR A 157 -6.61 -5.48 -10.91
CA TYR A 157 -6.61 -4.30 -11.79
C TYR A 157 -6.88 -4.62 -13.25
N LEU A 158 -6.40 -5.77 -13.75
CA LEU A 158 -6.34 -6.03 -15.19
C LEU A 158 -7.53 -6.76 -15.85
N PRO A 159 -8.52 -7.39 -15.16
CA PRO A 159 -9.64 -8.06 -15.85
C PRO A 159 -10.52 -7.13 -16.72
N GLU A 160 -10.41 -5.80 -16.54
CA GLU A 160 -11.18 -4.79 -17.27
C GLU A 160 -10.36 -4.05 -18.34
N LEU A 161 -9.07 -4.39 -18.52
CA LEU A 161 -8.21 -3.79 -19.55
C LEU A 161 -8.26 -4.54 -20.88
N GLU A 162 -8.63 -5.82 -20.86
CA GLU A 162 -8.74 -6.66 -22.07
C GLU A 162 -10.06 -6.46 -22.84
N THR A 163 -11.07 -5.83 -22.24
CA THR A 163 -12.40 -5.65 -22.86
C THR A 163 -12.54 -4.39 -23.72
N THR A 164 -11.46 -3.64 -23.95
CA THR A 164 -11.50 -2.39 -24.77
C THR A 164 -10.73 -2.45 -26.08
N GLU A 165 -10.32 -3.63 -26.57
CA GLU A 165 -9.75 -3.81 -27.91
C GLU A 165 -10.70 -4.44 -28.94
N GLY A 166 -12.01 -4.43 -28.70
CA GLY A 166 -12.98 -4.91 -29.69
C GLY A 166 -14.38 -4.37 -29.48
N ASP A 167 -14.65 -3.17 -30.03
CA ASP A 167 -15.94 -2.72 -30.56
C ASP A 167 -15.73 -1.55 -31.53
#